data_AF-A0A2B0M4C0-F1
#
_entry.id   AF-A0A2B0M4C0-F1
#
_cell.length_a   1.000
_cell.length_b   1.000
_cell.length_c   1.000
_cell.angle_alpha   90.00
_cell.angle_beta   90.00
_cell.angle_gamma   90.00
#
_symmetry.space_group_name_H-M   'P 1'
#
loop_
_entity.id
_entity.type
_entity.pdbx_description
1 polymer ?
#
loop_
_entity_poly.entity_id
_entity_poly.type
_entity_poly.pdbx_seq_one_letter_code
_entity_poly.pdbx_strand_id
1 'polypeptide(L)'
;MNIQIFEMTIDGETIRWEEKSHAQIFRNFWKFFTEKDLQRTIETVELVGIRTSKFPYFTAKNGSKKKNIFMKDNYYIYGHLTPQLMQNTYTKFIAEWEEGTEAKKKTIPIPLNVWFNESNGNIHMNVGGTFTRINNDPTCTYGDPSLYELLEEHLRQAGKIE
;
A
#
# COMPACT_ATOMS: atom_id res chain seq x y z
N MET A 1 20.85 15.93 -24.34
CA MET A 1 19.45 15.56 -24.04
C MET A 1 19.47 14.85 -22.68
N ASN A 2 18.66 15.26 -21.71
CA ASN A 2 18.70 14.67 -20.36
C ASN A 2 17.90 13.36 -20.35
N ILE A 3 18.59 12.22 -20.36
CA ILE A 3 17.96 10.89 -20.30
C ILE A 3 17.64 10.57 -18.85
N GLN A 4 16.41 10.11 -18.61
CA GLN A 4 15.95 9.61 -17.33
C GLN A 4 16.14 8.10 -17.32
N ILE A 5 16.66 7.57 -16.22
CA ILE A 5 16.90 6.14 -16.04
C ILE A 5 16.11 5.70 -14.81
N PHE A 6 15.44 4.56 -14.93
CA PHE A 6 14.81 3.88 -13.81
C PHE A 6 15.13 2.39 -13.90
N GLU A 7 15.45 1.80 -12.76
CA GLU A 7 15.79 0.39 -12.62
C GLU A 7 15.05 -0.18 -11.43
N MET A 8 14.54 -1.40 -11.58
CA MET A 8 13.90 -2.17 -10.51
C MET A 8 14.22 -3.65 -10.67
N THR A 9 14.17 -4.39 -9.57
CA THR A 9 14.23 -5.85 -9.57
C THR A 9 12.86 -6.38 -9.18
N ILE A 10 12.31 -7.33 -9.94
CA ILE A 10 11.04 -8.01 -9.66
C ILE A 10 11.21 -9.48 -10.03
N ASP A 11 10.86 -10.39 -9.13
CA ASP A 11 10.96 -11.85 -9.33
C ASP A 11 12.36 -12.33 -9.77
N GLY A 12 13.41 -11.66 -9.29
CA GLY A 12 14.81 -11.95 -9.65
C GLY A 12 15.26 -11.42 -11.01
N GLU A 13 14.39 -10.73 -11.75
CA GLU A 13 14.72 -10.08 -13.02
C GLU A 13 14.94 -8.58 -12.83
N THR A 14 16.02 -8.05 -13.42
CA THR A 14 16.29 -6.60 -13.45
C THR A 14 15.66 -5.98 -14.69
N ILE A 15 14.77 -5.02 -14.45
CA ILE A 15 14.11 -4.22 -15.49
C ILE A 15 14.68 -2.81 -15.48
N ARG A 16 15.12 -2.33 -16.64
CA ARG A 16 15.69 -0.99 -16.81
C ARG A 16 15.02 -0.25 -17.98
N TRP A 17 14.62 0.99 -17.74
CA TRP A 17 14.11 1.90 -18.76
C TRP A 17 14.94 3.16 -18.85
N GLU A 18 15.26 3.55 -20.08
CA GLU A 18 15.99 4.79 -20.40
C GLU A 18 15.13 5.64 -21.33
N GLU A 19 14.64 6.77 -20.83
CA GLU A 19 13.62 7.54 -21.52
C GLU A 19 13.91 9.04 -21.47
N LYS A 20 13.36 9.78 -22.43
CA LYS A 20 13.52 11.25 -22.48
C LYS A 20 12.75 12.00 -21.38
N SER A 21 11.87 11.32 -20.64
CA SER A 21 11.05 11.94 -19.60
C SER A 21 10.62 10.96 -18.51
N HIS A 22 10.51 11.45 -17.27
CA HIS A 22 9.95 10.67 -16.16
C HIS A 22 8.50 10.22 -16.43
N ALA A 23 7.72 11.02 -17.17
CA ALA A 23 6.35 10.67 -17.52
C ALA A 23 6.28 9.43 -18.41
N GLN A 24 7.29 9.20 -19.26
CA GLN A 24 7.35 7.99 -20.08
C GLN A 24 7.75 6.77 -19.24
N ILE A 25 8.74 6.92 -18.35
CA ILE A 25 9.10 5.89 -17.37
C ILE A 25 7.87 5.48 -16.54
N PHE A 26 7.12 6.45 -16.03
CA PHE A 26 5.94 6.18 -15.22
C PHE A 26 4.88 5.37 -15.98
N ARG A 27 4.72 5.60 -17.30
CA ARG A 27 3.83 4.78 -18.14
C ARG A 27 4.36 3.38 -18.36
N ASN A 28 5.66 3.24 -18.64
CA ASN A 28 6.30 1.95 -18.83
C ASN A 28 6.17 1.10 -17.56
N PHE A 29 6.32 1.72 -16.38
CA PHE A 29 6.09 1.10 -15.07
C PHE A 29 4.70 0.48 -14.95
N TRP A 30 3.64 1.27 -15.17
CA TRP A 30 2.27 0.74 -15.07
C TRP A 30 1.95 -0.29 -16.15
N LYS A 31 2.46 -0.07 -17.36
CA LYS A 31 2.30 -1.03 -18.47
C LYS A 31 2.89 -2.39 -18.10
N PHE A 32 4.11 -2.42 -17.56
CA PHE A 32 4.76 -3.65 -17.14
C PHE A 32 3.92 -4.47 -16.15
N PHE A 33 3.45 -3.84 -15.06
CA PHE A 33 2.67 -4.55 -14.05
C PHE A 33 1.29 -4.96 -14.54
N THR A 34 0.61 -4.11 -15.32
CA THR A 34 -0.71 -4.46 -15.89
C THR A 34 -0.63 -5.58 -16.93
N GLU A 35 0.44 -5.65 -17.73
CA GLU A 35 0.69 -6.76 -18.66
C GLU A 35 1.08 -8.05 -17.92
N LYS A 36 1.75 -7.93 -16.78
CA LYS A 36 2.16 -9.06 -15.94
C LYS A 36 0.99 -9.69 -15.18
N ASP A 37 0.22 -8.87 -14.46
CA ASP A 37 -1.03 -9.27 -13.79
C ASP A 37 -1.88 -8.03 -13.48
N LEU A 38 -2.92 -7.80 -14.29
CA LEU A 38 -3.82 -6.65 -14.15
C LEU A 38 -4.56 -6.65 -12.81
N GLN A 39 -5.04 -7.80 -12.35
CA GLN A 39 -5.88 -7.89 -11.16
C GLN A 39 -5.04 -7.62 -9.92
N ARG A 40 -3.88 -8.30 -9.79
CA ARG A 40 -2.92 -8.04 -8.71
C ARG A 40 -2.46 -6.59 -8.72
N THR A 41 -2.22 -6.00 -9.90
CA THR A 41 -1.83 -4.58 -9.98
C THR A 41 -2.89 -3.66 -9.40
N ILE A 42 -4.17 -3.89 -9.71
CA ILE A 42 -5.27 -3.09 -9.14
C ILE A 42 -5.33 -3.26 -7.63
N GLU A 43 -5.28 -4.50 -7.14
CA GLU A 43 -5.31 -4.82 -5.70
C GLU A 43 -4.16 -4.16 -4.94
N THR A 44 -2.93 -4.24 -5.47
CA THR A 44 -1.76 -3.58 -4.89
C THR A 44 -1.92 -2.05 -4.90
N VAL A 45 -2.40 -1.45 -6.01
CA VAL A 45 -2.65 0.00 -6.09
C VAL A 45 -3.64 0.45 -5.01
N GLU A 46 -4.72 -0.30 -4.79
CA GLU A 46 -5.73 0.00 -3.78
C GLU A 46 -5.15 -0.14 -2.37
N LEU A 47 -4.43 -1.23 -2.11
CA LEU A 47 -3.82 -1.53 -0.83
C LEU A 47 -2.81 -0.47 -0.39
N VAL A 48 -1.93 -0.02 -1.29
CA VAL A 48 -0.92 1.00 -0.97
C VAL A 48 -1.44 2.44 -1.10
N GLY A 49 -2.71 2.61 -1.46
CA GLY A 49 -3.37 3.91 -1.53
C GLY A 49 -2.84 4.82 -2.66
N ILE A 50 -2.51 4.24 -3.82
CA ILE A 50 -2.09 5.02 -4.99
C ILE A 50 -3.30 5.75 -5.59
N ARG A 51 -3.10 7.02 -5.91
CA ARG A 51 -4.19 7.89 -6.37
C ARG A 51 -4.75 7.44 -7.72
N THR A 52 -6.04 7.17 -7.74
CA THR A 52 -6.79 6.78 -8.93
C THR A 52 -7.80 7.85 -9.35
N SER A 53 -8.44 7.63 -10.49
CA SER A 53 -9.48 8.49 -11.04
C SER A 53 -10.51 7.64 -11.78
N LYS A 54 -11.77 8.11 -11.77
CA LYS A 54 -12.83 7.57 -12.63
C LYS A 54 -12.86 8.16 -14.04
N PHE A 55 -11.95 9.10 -14.32
CA PHE A 55 -11.96 9.87 -15.56
C PHE A 55 -10.64 9.71 -16.32
N PRO A 56 -10.69 9.67 -17.67
CA PRO A 56 -9.50 9.55 -18.50
C PRO A 56 -8.58 10.78 -18.47
N TYR A 57 -9.06 11.92 -17.94
CA TYR A 57 -8.30 13.17 -17.90
C TYR A 57 -8.41 13.86 -16.55
N PHE A 58 -7.31 14.49 -16.15
CA PHE A 58 -7.28 15.54 -15.15
C PHE A 58 -7.31 16.91 -15.84
N THR A 59 -8.20 17.80 -15.40
CA THR A 59 -8.25 19.19 -15.88
C THR A 59 -7.53 20.08 -14.88
N ALA A 60 -6.41 20.66 -15.31
CA ALA A 60 -5.66 21.61 -14.49
C ALA A 60 -6.39 22.95 -14.38
N LYS A 61 -5.96 23.80 -13.43
CA LYS A 61 -6.56 25.13 -13.17
C LYS A 61 -6.58 26.04 -14.42
N ASN A 62 -5.62 25.88 -15.32
CA ASN A 62 -5.53 26.63 -16.58
C ASN A 62 -6.37 26.03 -17.72
N GLY A 63 -7.22 25.04 -17.44
CA GLY A 63 -8.03 24.33 -18.44
C GLY A 63 -7.29 23.25 -19.22
N SER A 64 -5.97 23.08 -19.05
CA SER A 64 -5.23 22.03 -19.75
C SER A 64 -5.66 20.65 -19.29
N LYS A 65 -5.98 19.78 -20.25
CA LYS A 65 -6.35 18.39 -19.99
C LYS A 65 -5.10 17.52 -20.08
N LYS A 66 -4.86 16.74 -19.03
CA LYS A 66 -3.74 15.81 -18.99
C LYS A 66 -4.26 14.38 -18.79
N LYS A 67 -3.79 13.44 -19.62
CA LYS A 67 -4.28 12.05 -19.65
C LYS A 67 -3.87 11.27 -18.40
N ASN A 68 -4.83 10.61 -17.75
CA ASN A 68 -4.55 9.59 -16.75
C ASN A 68 -4.15 8.27 -17.45
N ILE A 69 -3.60 7.33 -16.69
CA ILE A 69 -3.15 6.04 -17.22
C ILE A 69 -4.29 5.05 -17.05
N PHE A 70 -4.78 4.50 -18.15
CA PHE A 70 -5.89 3.55 -18.13
C PHE A 70 -5.44 2.20 -17.60
N MET A 71 -6.25 1.59 -16.72
CA MET A 71 -6.05 0.23 -16.23
C MET A 71 -7.17 -0.70 -16.74
N LYS A 72 -8.43 -0.42 -16.36
CA LYS A 72 -9.62 -1.22 -16.67
C LYS A 72 -10.89 -0.42 -16.38
N ASP A 73 -12.01 -0.62 -17.06
CA ASP A 73 -13.38 -0.17 -16.66
C ASP A 73 -13.49 1.12 -15.82
N ASN A 74 -13.28 2.28 -16.43
CA ASN A 74 -13.28 3.59 -15.76
C ASN A 74 -12.30 3.70 -14.57
N TYR A 75 -11.30 2.85 -14.46
CA TYR A 75 -10.24 2.88 -13.46
C TYR A 75 -8.95 3.38 -14.10
N TYR A 76 -8.50 4.54 -13.65
CA TYR A 76 -7.31 5.20 -14.15
C TYR A 76 -6.35 5.54 -13.02
N ILE A 77 -5.05 5.37 -13.22
CA ILE A 77 -4.01 5.91 -12.33
C ILE A 77 -3.77 7.38 -12.65
N TYR A 78 -3.67 8.19 -11.61
CA TYR A 78 -3.35 9.60 -11.75
C TYR A 78 -1.91 9.79 -12.25
N GLY A 79 -1.76 10.25 -13.50
CA GLY A 79 -0.46 10.31 -14.19
C GLY A 79 0.34 11.59 -13.99
N HIS A 80 -0.21 12.61 -13.32
CA HIS A 80 0.36 13.98 -13.29
C HIS A 80 1.09 14.27 -12.00
N LEU A 81 2.15 13.51 -11.76
CA LEU A 81 2.97 13.59 -10.56
C LEU A 81 4.27 14.34 -10.82
N THR A 82 4.87 14.90 -9.76
CA THR A 82 6.27 15.34 -9.80
C THR A 82 7.19 14.12 -9.80
N PRO A 83 8.45 14.23 -10.25
CA PRO A 83 9.40 13.11 -10.20
C PRO A 83 9.54 12.48 -8.81
N GLN A 84 9.54 13.31 -7.75
CA GLN A 84 9.58 12.82 -6.37
C GLN A 84 8.36 11.96 -6.01
N LEU A 85 7.17 12.38 -6.42
CA LEU A 85 5.94 11.63 -6.16
C LEU A 85 5.89 10.34 -6.99
N MET A 86 6.45 10.33 -8.20
CA MET A 86 6.62 9.11 -8.99
C MET A 86 7.54 8.13 -8.28
N GLN A 87 8.70 8.60 -7.78
CA GLN A 87 9.63 7.75 -7.03
C GLN A 87 8.98 7.11 -5.80
N ASN A 88 8.25 7.90 -5.02
CA ASN A 88 7.51 7.38 -3.86
C ASN A 88 6.45 6.35 -4.27
N THR A 89 5.84 6.52 -5.45
CA THR A 89 4.86 5.57 -5.99
C THR A 89 5.53 4.25 -6.35
N TYR A 90 6.69 4.28 -7.02
CA TYR A 90 7.46 3.08 -7.34
C TYR A 90 7.85 2.32 -6.09
N THR A 91 8.46 2.98 -5.12
CA THR A 91 8.94 2.34 -3.88
C THR A 91 7.81 1.65 -3.12
N LYS A 92 6.67 2.32 -2.94
CA LYS A 92 5.53 1.72 -2.22
C LYS A 92 4.93 0.53 -2.97
N PHE A 93 4.72 0.69 -4.28
CA PHE A 93 4.11 -0.35 -5.08
C PHE A 93 5.00 -1.59 -5.16
N ILE A 94 6.31 -1.42 -5.41
CA ILE A 94 7.27 -2.54 -5.50
C ILE A 94 7.36 -3.27 -4.17
N ALA A 95 7.48 -2.56 -3.05
CA ALA A 95 7.55 -3.19 -1.73
C ALA A 95 6.33 -4.08 -1.46
N GLU A 96 5.12 -3.58 -1.67
CA GLU A 96 3.91 -4.38 -1.49
C GLU A 96 3.79 -5.49 -2.54
N TRP A 97 4.22 -5.24 -3.78
CA TRP A 97 4.22 -6.26 -4.81
C TRP A 97 5.09 -7.44 -4.39
N GLU A 98 6.31 -7.21 -3.87
CA GLU A 98 7.21 -8.28 -3.44
C GLU A 98 6.78 -8.92 -2.11
N GLU A 99 6.34 -8.14 -1.12
CA GLU A 99 5.87 -8.65 0.19
C GLU A 99 4.58 -9.47 0.08
N GLY A 100 3.66 -9.08 -0.80
CA GLY A 100 2.40 -9.79 -1.05
C GLY A 100 2.57 -11.19 -1.64
N THR A 101 3.78 -11.53 -2.10
CA THR A 101 4.15 -12.88 -2.56
C THR A 101 4.49 -13.85 -1.43
N GLU A 102 4.87 -13.36 -0.24
CA GLU A 102 5.28 -14.21 0.91
C GLU A 102 4.37 -14.13 2.15
N ALA A 103 3.49 -13.13 2.28
CA ALA A 103 2.62 -13.03 3.46
C ALA A 103 1.15 -12.82 3.10
N LYS A 104 0.38 -13.92 3.03
CA LYS A 104 -1.08 -13.84 3.21
C LYS A 104 -1.38 -13.44 4.65
N LYS A 105 -1.46 -12.13 4.92
CA LYS A 105 -1.99 -11.59 6.18
C LYS A 105 -3.40 -12.16 6.39
N LYS A 106 -3.55 -13.00 7.42
CA LYS A 106 -4.77 -13.76 7.69
C LYS A 106 -5.59 -13.00 8.72
N THR A 107 -6.55 -12.22 8.26
CA THR A 107 -7.45 -11.46 9.14
C THR A 107 -8.29 -12.42 9.99
N ILE A 108 -8.25 -12.25 11.32
CA ILE A 108 -9.12 -12.93 12.29
C ILE A 108 -10.08 -11.92 12.91
N PRO A 109 -11.40 -12.21 13.00
CA PRO A 109 -12.36 -11.32 13.62
C PRO A 109 -12.21 -11.37 15.16
N ILE A 110 -11.90 -10.22 15.76
CA ILE A 110 -11.93 -9.99 17.21
C ILE A 110 -13.20 -9.17 17.53
N PRO A 111 -13.89 -9.39 18.67
CA PRO A 111 -15.17 -8.75 18.98
C PRO A 111 -15.15 -7.22 18.85
N LEU A 112 -16.28 -6.67 18.41
CA LEU A 112 -16.52 -5.27 18.09
C LEU A 112 -15.90 -4.33 19.13
N ASN A 113 -14.99 -3.47 18.65
CA ASN A 113 -14.29 -2.38 19.33
C ASN A 113 -12.81 -2.62 19.69
N VAL A 114 -12.20 -3.72 19.25
CA VAL A 114 -10.74 -3.91 19.32
C VAL A 114 -10.18 -4.24 17.93
N TRP A 115 -9.10 -3.57 17.53
CA TRP A 115 -8.37 -3.82 16.28
C TRP A 115 -6.91 -4.12 16.58
N PHE A 116 -6.34 -5.13 15.94
CA PHE A 116 -4.90 -5.40 15.98
C PHE A 116 -4.24 -4.91 14.69
N ASN A 117 -3.17 -4.13 14.82
CA ASN A 117 -2.38 -3.64 13.70
C ASN A 117 -1.14 -4.53 13.51
N GLU A 118 -1.24 -5.45 12.56
CA GLU A 118 -0.17 -6.40 12.23
C GLU A 118 1.11 -5.73 11.72
N SER A 119 1.05 -4.50 11.17
CA SER A 119 2.23 -3.84 10.59
C SER A 119 3.15 -3.23 11.66
N ASN A 120 2.66 -3.06 12.88
CA ASN A 120 3.42 -2.43 13.96
C ASN A 120 3.13 -2.99 15.36
N GLY A 121 2.36 -4.07 15.47
CA GLY A 121 2.03 -4.75 16.73
C GLY A 121 1.03 -4.01 17.64
N ASN A 122 0.48 -2.86 17.24
CA ASN A 122 -0.38 -2.07 18.12
C ASN A 122 -1.80 -2.65 18.22
N ILE A 123 -2.46 -2.43 19.36
CA ILE A 123 -3.86 -2.77 19.58
C ILE A 123 -4.64 -1.46 19.77
N HIS A 124 -5.70 -1.28 19.00
CA HIS A 124 -6.57 -0.12 19.08
C HIS A 124 -7.88 -0.55 19.73
N MET A 125 -8.41 0.26 20.63
CA MET A 125 -9.72 0.00 21.25
C MET A 125 -10.59 1.26 21.22
N ASN A 126 -11.89 1.10 20.99
CA ASN A 126 -12.87 2.18 21.16
C ASN A 126 -13.52 2.06 22.55
N VAL A 127 -13.14 2.94 23.46
CA VAL A 127 -13.74 3.06 24.81
C VAL A 127 -14.54 4.36 24.86
N GLY A 128 -15.87 4.25 24.91
CA GLY A 128 -16.75 5.41 25.10
C GLY A 128 -16.68 6.47 24.00
N GLY A 129 -16.35 6.11 22.76
CA GLY A 129 -16.29 7.03 21.62
C GLY A 129 -14.95 7.75 21.44
N THR A 130 -13.94 7.41 22.24
CA THR A 130 -12.57 7.93 22.09
C THR A 130 -11.64 6.80 21.64
N PHE A 131 -10.88 7.03 20.56
CA PHE A 131 -9.84 6.12 20.11
C PHE A 131 -8.62 6.22 21.01
N THR A 132 -8.33 5.17 21.78
CA THR A 132 -7.11 5.07 22.56
C THR A 132 -6.13 4.12 21.86
N ARG A 133 -4.91 4.60 21.62
CA ARG A 133 -3.81 3.80 21.06
C ARG A 133 -3.14 3.05 22.20
N ILE A 134 -3.07 1.72 22.10
CA ILE A 134 -2.38 0.88 23.07
C ILE A 134 -1.28 0.11 22.31
N ASN A 135 -0.09 0.06 22.90
CA ASN A 135 1.07 -0.60 22.30
C ASN A 135 1.31 -1.93 23.03
N ASN A 136 1.62 -3.00 22.28
CA ASN A 136 1.95 -4.30 22.86
C ASN A 136 3.40 -4.39 23.37
N ASP A 137 4.20 -3.34 23.18
CA ASP A 137 5.53 -3.22 23.75
C ASP A 137 5.44 -2.95 25.27
N PRO A 138 5.86 -3.90 26.13
CA PRO A 138 5.80 -3.73 27.59
C PRO A 138 6.74 -2.63 28.11
N THR A 139 7.63 -2.11 27.27
CA THR A 139 8.49 -0.97 27.59
C THR A 139 7.85 0.38 27.24
N CYS A 140 6.67 0.36 26.62
CA CYS A 140 5.93 1.56 26.24
C CYS A 140 5.16 2.16 27.43
N THR A 141 5.19 3.48 27.56
CA THR A 141 4.45 4.23 28.60
C THR A 141 2.92 4.14 28.49
N TYR A 142 2.39 3.55 27.42
CA TYR A 142 0.96 3.36 27.15
C TYR A 142 0.50 1.89 27.31
N GLY A 143 1.32 1.02 27.91
CA GLY A 143 0.94 -0.35 28.20
C GLY A 143 -0.08 -0.43 29.34
N ASP A 144 -1.23 -1.07 29.11
CA ASP A 144 -2.20 -1.41 30.17
C ASP A 144 -2.09 -2.91 30.47
N PRO A 145 -1.59 -3.30 31.66
CA PRO A 145 -1.38 -4.70 32.04
C PRO A 145 -2.64 -5.57 31.96
N SER A 146 -3.82 -4.98 32.16
CA SER A 146 -5.10 -5.73 32.19
C SER A 146 -5.53 -6.28 30.82
N LEU A 147 -5.05 -5.66 29.73
CA LEU A 147 -5.36 -6.10 28.37
C LEU A 147 -4.46 -7.23 27.88
N TYR A 148 -3.27 -7.39 28.48
CA TYR A 148 -2.38 -8.50 28.17
C TYR A 148 -2.97 -9.83 28.61
N GLU A 149 -3.61 -9.90 29.78
CA GLU A 149 -4.28 -11.12 30.27
C GLU A 149 -5.41 -11.56 29.33
N LEU A 150 -6.22 -10.60 28.87
CA LEU A 150 -7.31 -10.83 27.92
C LEU A 150 -6.82 -11.30 26.55
N LEU A 151 -5.72 -10.73 26.05
CA LEU A 151 -5.09 -11.14 24.80
C LEU A 151 -4.43 -12.50 24.91
N GLU A 152 -3.72 -12.76 26.00
CA GLU A 152 -3.05 -14.02 26.28
C GLU A 152 -4.05 -15.17 26.37
N GLU A 153 -5.19 -14.97 27.06
CA GLU A 153 -6.25 -15.98 27.14
C GLU A 153 -6.85 -16.30 25.77
N HIS A 154 -7.09 -15.30 24.91
CA HIS A 154 -7.56 -15.54 23.54
C HIS A 154 -6.52 -16.26 22.67
N LEU A 155 -5.23 -15.96 22.84
CA LEU A 155 -4.14 -16.65 22.14
C LEU A 155 -3.98 -18.11 22.61
N ARG A 156 -4.17 -18.40 23.90
CA ARG A 156 -4.23 -19.77 24.44
C ARG A 156 -5.45 -20.52 23.89
N GLN A 157 -6.64 -19.92 23.90
CA GLN A 157 -7.85 -20.52 23.34
C GLN A 157 -7.73 -20.80 21.82
N ALA A 158 -6.98 -19.96 21.10
CA ALA A 158 -6.67 -20.16 19.68
C ALA A 158 -5.51 -21.15 19.41
N GLY A 159 -4.91 -21.74 20.46
CA GLY A 159 -3.82 -22.70 20.37
C GLY A 159 -2.52 -22.13 19.81
N LYS A 160 -2.27 -20.82 20.00
CA LYS A 160 -1.09 -20.12 19.49
C LYS A 160 0.06 -20.04 20.47
N ILE A 161 -0.25 -20.17 21.76
CA ILE A 161 0.70 -20.23 22.87
C ILE A 161 0.17 -21.26 23.87
N GLU A 162 1.07 -21.96 24.57
CA GLU A 162 0.73 -22.99 25.57
C GLU A 162 0.41 -22.40 26.93
#